data_AF-A0AA95N0U6-F1
#
_entry.id   AF-A0AA95N0U6-F1
#
_cell.length_a   1.000
_cell.length_b   1.000
_cell.length_c   1.000
_cell.angle_alpha   90.00
_cell.angle_beta   90.00
_cell.angle_gamma   90.00
#
_symmetry.space_group_name_H-M   'P 1'
#
loop_
_entity.id
_entity.type
_entity.pdbx_description
1 polymer ?
#
loop_
_entity_poly.entity_id
_entity_poly.type
_entity_poly.pdbx_seq_one_letter_code
_entity_poly.pdbx_strand_id
1 'polypeptide(L)' 'MPNAKQYVDQSMSSVQSTVDTLQQALSNAEKPDNKNKIQQAINSLQSVQEQLSEYQD' A
#
# COMPACT_ATOMS: atom_id res chain seq x y z
N MET A 1 6.56 22.24 -7.79
CA MET A 1 5.62 21.77 -8.83
C MET A 1 4.33 21.31 -8.14
N PRO A 2 3.27 22.14 -8.08
CA PRO A 2 2.03 21.79 -7.36
C PRO A 2 1.39 20.49 -7.86
N ASN A 3 1.52 20.19 -9.16
CA ASN A 3 1.01 18.95 -9.75
C ASN A 3 1.74 17.69 -9.24
N ALA A 4 3.04 17.79 -8.93
CA ALA A 4 3.82 16.65 -8.46
C ALA A 4 3.43 16.27 -7.03
N LYS A 5 3.31 17.26 -6.13
CA LYS A 5 2.87 17.04 -4.74
C LYS A 5 1.46 16.44 -4.69
N GLN A 6 0.53 17.02 -5.45
CA GLN A 6 -0.83 16.49 -5.53
C GLN A 6 -0.87 15.04 -6.06
N TYR A 7 -0.03 14.71 -7.04
CA TYR A 7 0.07 13.34 -7.56
C TYR A 7 0.65 12.37 -6.52
N VAL A 8 1.65 12.79 -5.75
CA VAL A 8 2.22 12.00 -4.64
C VAL A 8 1.15 11.75 -3.57
N ASP A 9 0.41 12.78 -3.14
CA ASP A 9 -0.65 12.65 -2.14
C ASP A 9 -1.80 11.71 -2.60
N GLN A 10 -2.20 11.81 -3.88
CA GLN A 10 -3.19 10.91 -4.48
C GLN A 10 -2.69 9.47 -4.55
N SER A 11 -1.41 9.29 -4.90
CA SER A 11 -0.76 7.97 -4.97
C SER A 11 -0.69 7.35 -3.57
N MET A 12 -0.25 8.12 -2.56
CA MET A 12 -0.22 7.69 -1.16
C MET A 12 -1.60 7.25 -0.65
N SER A 13 -2.64 8.03 -0.97
CA SER A 13 -4.03 7.70 -0.59
C SER A 13 -4.52 6.40 -1.25
N SER A 14 -4.16 6.19 -2.52
CA SER A 14 -4.53 4.98 -3.28
C SER A 14 -3.81 3.74 -2.75
N VAL A 15 -2.51 3.87 -2.42
CA VAL A 15 -1.73 2.79 -1.82
C VAL A 15 -2.29 2.43 -0.44
N GLN A 16 -2.58 3.41 0.41
CA GLN A 16 -3.16 3.16 1.73
C GLN A 16 -4.48 2.40 1.64
N SER A 17 -5.39 2.84 0.77
CA SER A 17 -6.69 2.18 0.56
C SER A 17 -6.52 0.71 0.09
N THR A 18 -5.49 0.45 -0.70
CA THR A 18 -5.16 -0.91 -1.18
C THR A 18 -4.61 -1.76 -0.03
N VAL A 19 -3.73 -1.21 0.79
CA VAL A 19 -3.20 -1.87 2.00
C VAL A 19 -4.34 -2.24 2.94
N ASP A 20 -5.28 -1.34 3.21
CA ASP A 20 -6.41 -1.59 4.11
C ASP A 20 -7.32 -2.72 3.57
N THR A 21 -7.53 -2.77 2.26
CA THR A 21 -8.28 -3.85 1.60
C THR A 21 -7.55 -5.19 1.72
N LEU A 22 -6.23 -5.20 1.52
CA LEU A 22 -5.42 -6.41 1.65
C LEU A 22 -5.34 -6.89 3.11
N GLN A 23 -5.31 -6.00 4.10
CA GLN A 23 -5.35 -6.36 5.51
C GLN A 23 -6.67 -7.05 5.88
N GLN A 24 -7.80 -6.58 5.34
CA GLN A 24 -9.09 -7.26 5.47
C GLN A 24 -9.09 -8.62 4.74
N ALA A 25 -8.49 -8.71 3.57
CA ALA A 25 -8.35 -10.00 2.87
C ALA A 25 -7.47 -10.98 3.66
N LEU A 26 -6.41 -10.50 4.32
CA LEU A 26 -5.50 -11.30 5.14
C LEU A 26 -6.23 -11.90 6.35
N SER A 27 -7.06 -11.12 7.03
CA SER A 27 -7.83 -11.59 8.19
C SER A 27 -8.88 -12.63 7.81
N ASN A 28 -9.47 -12.52 6.60
CA ASN A 28 -10.49 -13.43 6.09
C ASN A 28 -9.92 -14.67 5.37
N ALA A 29 -8.65 -14.65 4.98
CA ALA A 29 -8.05 -15.78 4.27
C ALA A 29 -7.87 -17.00 5.19
N GLU A 30 -8.31 -18.17 4.77
CA GLU A 30 -8.14 -19.41 5.55
C GLU A 30 -6.84 -20.15 5.17
N LYS A 31 -6.51 -20.16 3.87
CA LYS A 31 -5.36 -20.90 3.35
C LYS A 31 -4.04 -20.17 3.69
N PRO A 32 -3.06 -20.85 4.33
CA PRO A 32 -1.77 -20.24 4.67
C PRO A 32 -1.05 -19.62 3.47
N ASP A 33 -1.08 -20.28 2.31
CA ASP A 33 -0.44 -19.75 1.09
C ASP A 33 -1.07 -18.42 0.63
N ASN A 34 -2.38 -18.26 0.79
CA ASN A 34 -3.07 -17.01 0.46
C ASN A 34 -2.66 -15.92 1.45
N LYS A 35 -2.59 -16.23 2.75
CA LYS A 35 -2.10 -15.28 3.77
C LYS A 35 -0.68 -14.81 3.43
N ASN A 36 0.21 -15.74 3.08
CA ASN A 36 1.59 -15.41 2.72
C ASN A 36 1.66 -14.49 1.50
N LYS A 37 0.90 -14.77 0.45
CA LYS A 37 0.85 -13.93 -0.75
C LYS A 37 0.28 -12.53 -0.46
N ILE A 38 -0.78 -12.46 0.33
CA ILE A 38 -1.38 -11.17 0.74
C ILE A 38 -0.39 -10.37 1.58
N GLN A 39 0.30 -11.00 2.53
CA GLN A 39 1.32 -10.35 3.35
C GLN A 39 2.49 -9.84 2.50
N GLN A 40 2.95 -10.63 1.51
CA GLN A 40 3.98 -10.18 0.57
C GLN A 40 3.54 -8.94 -0.21
N ALA A 41 2.29 -8.91 -0.68
CA ALA A 41 1.74 -7.75 -1.38
C ALA A 41 1.67 -6.50 -0.48
N ILE A 42 1.23 -6.66 0.78
CA ILE A 42 1.24 -5.56 1.76
C ILE A 42 2.66 -5.02 1.96
N ASN A 43 3.64 -5.91 2.16
CA ASN A 43 5.04 -5.48 2.37
C ASN A 43 5.57 -4.70 1.16
N SER A 44 5.29 -5.15 -0.07
CA SER A 44 5.69 -4.43 -1.28
C SER A 44 5.05 -3.04 -1.38
N LEU A 45 3.76 -2.90 -1.02
CA LEU A 45 3.07 -1.62 -1.03
C LEU A 45 3.58 -0.67 0.06
N GLN A 46 3.95 -1.18 1.24
CA GLN A 46 4.56 -0.39 2.30
C GLN A 46 5.92 0.19 1.86
N SER A 47 6.76 -0.59 1.18
CA SER A 47 8.01 -0.06 0.60
C SER A 47 7.76 1.03 -0.44
N VAL A 48 6.66 0.95 -1.21
CA VAL A 48 6.25 2.03 -2.13
C VAL A 48 5.80 3.27 -1.36
N GLN A 49 5.06 3.13 -0.25
CA GLN A 49 4.71 4.28 0.61
C GLN A 49 5.94 4.96 1.18
N GLU A 50 6.92 4.19 1.65
CA GLU A 50 8.20 4.71 2.15
C GLU A 50 8.91 5.52 1.07
N GLN A 51 9.04 4.99 -0.14
CA GLN A 51 9.64 5.72 -1.27
C GLN A 51 8.86 6.98 -1.66
N LEU A 52 7.53 6.92 -1.68
CA LEU A 52 6.69 8.08 -2.00
C LEU A 52 6.77 9.17 -0.93
N SER A 53 7.01 8.81 0.34
CA SER A 53 7.16 9.76 1.43
C SER A 53 8.37 10.68 1.27
N GLU A 54 9.41 10.25 0.53
CA GLU A 54 10.58 11.08 0.20
C GLU A 54 10.25 12.29 -0.69
N TYR A 55 9.10 12.25 -1.37
CA TYR A 55 8.63 13.31 -2.27
C TYR A 55 7.52 14.17 -1.66
N GLN A 56 7.18 13.97 -0.39
CA GLN A 56 6.12 14.70 0.30
C GLN A 56 6.55 16.09 0.81
N ASP A 57 7.87 16.30 0.96
CA ASP A 57 8.49 17.55 1.43
C ASP A 57 8.42 18.70 0.40
#